data_AF-A0A6A3DRW3-F1
#
_entry.id   AF-A0A6A3DRW3-F1
#
_cell.length_a   1.000
_cell.length_b   1.000
_cell.length_c   1.000
_cell.angle_alpha   90.00
_cell.angle_beta   90.00
_cell.angle_gamma   90.00
#
_symmetry.space_group_name_H-M   'P 1'
#
loop_
_entity.id
_entity.type
_entity.pdbx_description
1 polymer ?
#
loop_
_entity_poly.entity_id
_entity_poly.type
_entity_poly.pdbx_seq_one_letter_code
_entity_poly.pdbx_strand_id
1 'polypeptide(L)'
;MERRDRLDVVHDRLHLPRLDRAPYDITILADGLGAEADRFCAEAGLSGARALGDAAASPSGSAVRAGTRAPNTSSGRVEHTTMHRVLDSIRLEPEILADRSKLRQLMKANDAAITAWKKRAAPEHRPPGEHSSQQEFIMMFKWLLARRDQLHELFAFLPYPEIAAKRVPMELLLRWGSLEAYDMQVGTLRGLEDDDKATRSTKEFCRTWLAACMTDGGSQRDRVMARDAQRWKRLAGLHRAAPDGSQPTGVGDDCWFLLHTLQFVVWVWPATPWGQTAMVQLGSMYSAYPALRQACEEIAEHGKWRATVDFPSGRTWAARLDTMEAGLAAVHQH
;
A
#
# COMPACT_ATOMS: atom_id res chain seq x y z
N MET A 1 5.86 36.52 -18.80
CA MET A 1 7.19 35.92 -18.61
C MET A 1 6.95 34.45 -18.36
N GLU A 2 7.23 33.63 -19.37
CA GLU A 2 6.93 32.20 -19.31
C GLU A 2 7.81 31.52 -18.26
N ARG A 3 7.33 30.41 -17.67
CA ARG A 3 8.07 29.67 -16.62
C ARG A 3 9.49 29.26 -17.08
N ARG A 4 9.73 29.19 -18.40
CA ARG A 4 11.01 28.80 -19.00
C ARG A 4 12.03 29.92 -19.07
N ASP A 5 11.63 31.17 -19.33
CA ASP A 5 12.52 32.34 -19.26
C ASP A 5 13.17 32.44 -17.87
N ARG A 6 12.40 32.09 -16.84
CA ARG A 6 12.88 32.05 -15.45
C ARG A 6 13.88 30.92 -15.21
N LEU A 7 13.78 29.80 -15.92
CA LEU A 7 14.69 28.66 -15.79
C LEU A 7 16.02 28.93 -16.51
N ASP A 8 15.97 29.52 -17.70
CA ASP A 8 17.17 29.88 -18.46
C ASP A 8 17.99 30.93 -17.70
N VAL A 9 17.32 31.90 -17.05
CA VAL A 9 17.98 32.87 -16.15
C VAL A 9 18.64 32.20 -14.95
N VAL A 10 18.09 31.11 -14.42
CA VAL A 10 18.69 30.34 -13.33
C VAL A 10 19.91 29.54 -13.82
N HIS A 11 19.80 28.90 -14.99
CA HIS A 11 20.94 28.19 -15.61
C HIS A 11 22.11 29.13 -15.89
N ASP A 12 21.84 30.32 -16.44
CA ASP A 12 22.85 31.35 -16.69
C ASP A 12 23.56 31.80 -15.41
N ARG A 13 22.79 32.00 -14.33
CA ARG A 13 23.33 32.40 -13.02
C ARG A 13 24.18 31.33 -12.35
N LEU A 14 23.87 30.06 -12.63
CA LEU A 14 24.60 28.91 -12.09
C LEU A 14 25.72 28.43 -13.02
N HIS A 15 25.99 29.14 -14.12
CA HIS A 15 26.93 28.73 -15.17
C HIS A 15 26.65 27.31 -15.71
N LEU A 16 25.38 26.91 -15.72
CA LEU A 16 24.94 25.64 -16.27
C LEU A 16 24.58 25.81 -17.74
N PRO A 17 24.87 24.82 -18.60
CA PRO A 17 24.40 24.81 -19.98
C PRO A 17 22.87 24.97 -20.01
N ARG A 18 22.38 25.82 -20.91
CA ARG A 18 20.93 25.96 -21.14
C ARG A 18 20.38 24.65 -21.71
N LEU A 19 19.23 24.22 -21.19
CA LEU A 19 18.59 22.99 -21.62
C LEU A 19 18.02 23.15 -23.04
N ASP A 20 18.21 22.12 -23.87
CA ASP A 20 17.87 22.15 -25.30
C ASP A 20 16.37 22.39 -25.56
N ARG A 21 16.05 22.99 -26.70
CA ARG A 21 14.70 23.47 -27.07
C ARG A 21 13.82 22.39 -27.71
N ALA A 22 14.39 21.25 -28.07
CA ALA A 22 13.63 20.15 -28.65
C ALA A 22 12.63 19.58 -27.61
N PRO A 23 11.38 19.27 -27.99
CA PRO A 23 10.49 18.50 -27.13
C PRO A 23 11.17 17.20 -26.77
N TYR A 24 11.47 17.04 -25.48
CA TYR A 24 12.15 15.87 -24.95
C TYR A 24 11.19 14.69 -25.04
N ASP A 25 11.55 13.68 -25.84
CA ASP A 25 10.76 12.47 -25.95
C ASP A 25 10.96 11.62 -24.68
N ILE A 26 9.96 11.64 -23.81
CA ILE A 26 9.94 10.88 -22.55
C ILE A 26 10.08 9.37 -22.81
N THR A 27 9.73 8.89 -24.01
CA THR A 27 9.89 7.48 -24.36
C THR A 27 11.36 7.05 -24.42
N ILE A 28 12.29 7.97 -24.74
CA ILE A 28 13.74 7.70 -24.73
C ILE A 28 14.24 7.45 -23.30
N LEU A 29 13.63 8.11 -22.31
CA LEU A 29 13.98 7.90 -20.89
C LEU A 29 13.30 6.66 -20.31
N ALA A 30 12.14 6.23 -20.84
CA ALA A 30 11.42 5.06 -20.36
C ALA A 30 12.30 3.80 -20.37
N ASP A 31 13.11 3.62 -21.41
CA ASP A 31 14.01 2.47 -21.53
C ASP A 31 15.16 2.48 -20.51
N GLY A 32 15.56 3.66 -20.01
CA GLY A 32 16.62 3.83 -19.01
C GLY A 32 16.13 3.96 -17.57
N LEU A 33 14.87 4.34 -17.37
CA LEU A 33 14.28 4.58 -16.05
C LEU A 33 14.17 3.30 -15.22
N GLY A 34 13.84 2.17 -15.84
CA GLY A 34 13.81 0.87 -15.15
C GLY A 34 15.18 0.45 -14.63
N ALA A 35 16.23 0.61 -15.44
CA ALA A 35 17.60 0.30 -15.03
C ALA A 35 18.10 1.23 -13.91
N GLU A 36 17.72 2.51 -13.97
CA GLU A 36 18.05 3.49 -12.94
C GLU A 36 17.25 3.24 -11.64
N ALA A 37 15.98 2.87 -11.74
CA ALA A 37 15.14 2.47 -10.61
C ALA A 37 15.68 1.19 -9.94
N ASP A 38 16.07 0.20 -10.73
CA ASP A 38 16.72 -1.02 -10.23
C ASP A 38 18.07 -0.69 -9.57
N ARG A 39 18.85 0.28 -10.11
CA ARG A 39 20.09 0.77 -9.49
C ARG A 39 19.83 1.46 -8.15
N PHE A 40 18.82 2.33 -8.05
CA PHE A 40 18.45 2.95 -6.77
C PHE A 40 17.95 1.92 -5.76
N CYS A 41 17.21 0.89 -6.21
CA CYS A 41 16.83 -0.22 -5.35
C CYS A 41 18.08 -0.98 -4.86
N ALA A 42 19.10 -1.17 -5.72
CA ALA A 42 20.35 -1.80 -5.33
C ALA A 42 21.15 -0.99 -4.32
N GLU A 43 21.31 0.31 -4.57
CA GLU A 43 21.99 1.24 -3.65
C GLU A 43 21.26 1.36 -2.31
N ALA A 44 19.92 1.30 -2.31
CA ALA A 44 19.11 1.27 -1.10
C ALA A 44 19.12 -0.07 -0.36
N GLY A 45 19.86 -1.08 -0.86
CA GLY A 45 19.91 -2.42 -0.26
C GLY A 45 18.62 -3.23 -0.44
N LEU A 46 17.77 -2.86 -1.41
CA LEU A 46 16.52 -3.53 -1.75
C LEU A 46 16.73 -4.64 -2.81
N SER A 47 17.89 -4.70 -3.45
CA SER A 47 18.23 -5.75 -4.42
C SER A 47 18.50 -7.09 -3.75
N GLY A 48 17.56 -8.02 -3.88
CA GLY A 48 17.75 -9.40 -3.44
C GLY A 48 16.48 -10.23 -3.23
N ALA A 49 15.29 -9.63 -3.22
CA ALA A 49 14.06 -10.33 -2.82
C ALA A 49 12.91 -10.28 -3.83
N ARG A 50 13.17 -9.99 -5.12
CA ARG A 50 12.16 -10.20 -6.18
C ARG A 50 11.67 -11.66 -6.24
N ALA A 51 12.39 -12.61 -5.64
CA ALA A 51 12.14 -14.06 -5.75
C ALA A 51 11.58 -14.75 -4.50
N LEU A 52 11.36 -14.05 -3.38
CA LEU A 52 10.76 -14.68 -2.17
C LEU A 52 9.25 -14.40 -2.01
N GLY A 53 8.63 -13.74 -2.99
CA GLY A 53 7.22 -13.36 -2.95
C GLY A 53 6.23 -14.39 -3.52
N ASP A 54 6.69 -15.41 -4.25
CA ASP A 54 5.80 -16.37 -4.93
C ASP A 54 5.49 -17.63 -4.11
N ALA A 55 6.10 -17.81 -2.94
CA ALA A 55 5.83 -18.94 -2.07
C ALA A 55 4.80 -18.56 -1.00
N ALA A 56 3.57 -19.05 -1.20
CA ALA A 56 2.43 -19.08 -0.28
C ALA A 56 1.49 -17.86 -0.25
N ALA A 57 0.96 -17.47 -1.42
CA ALA A 57 -0.46 -17.14 -1.47
C ALA A 57 -1.25 -18.42 -1.14
N SER A 58 -1.85 -18.50 0.05
CA SER A 58 -2.77 -19.62 0.35
C SER A 58 -3.87 -19.69 -0.71
N PRO A 59 -4.14 -20.87 -1.30
CA PRO A 59 -5.18 -21.02 -2.29
C PRO A 59 -6.52 -21.18 -1.56
N SER A 60 -7.15 -20.07 -1.22
CA SER A 60 -8.52 -20.11 -0.72
C SER A 60 -9.31 -18.92 -1.24
N GLY A 61 -10.22 -19.22 -2.17
CA GLY A 61 -11.36 -18.37 -2.50
C GLY A 61 -11.14 -17.43 -3.69
N SER A 62 -11.49 -17.91 -4.89
CA SER A 62 -11.79 -17.11 -6.10
C SER A 62 -10.84 -15.94 -6.38
N ALA A 63 -9.82 -16.20 -7.20
CA ALA A 63 -9.05 -15.16 -7.87
C ALA A 63 -9.98 -14.14 -8.54
N VAL A 64 -10.21 -13.00 -7.88
CA VAL A 64 -10.50 -11.77 -8.62
C VAL A 64 -9.31 -11.62 -9.55
N ARG A 65 -9.58 -11.72 -10.86
CA ARG A 65 -8.58 -11.48 -11.89
C ARG A 65 -7.83 -10.22 -11.49
N ALA A 66 -6.54 -10.36 -11.19
CA ALA A 66 -5.65 -9.24 -10.97
C ALA A 66 -5.90 -8.26 -12.12
N GLY A 67 -6.52 -7.10 -11.81
CA GLY A 67 -6.83 -6.07 -12.79
C GLY A 67 -8.28 -5.59 -12.87
N THR A 68 -9.31 -6.26 -12.31
CA THR A 68 -10.71 -5.77 -12.43
C THR A 68 -11.19 -5.02 -11.18
N ARG A 69 -11.25 -3.69 -11.27
CA ARG A 69 -11.88 -2.78 -10.29
C ARG A 69 -13.33 -2.46 -10.68
N ALA A 70 -14.11 -1.96 -9.74
CA ALA A 70 -15.38 -1.32 -10.08
C ALA A 70 -15.08 -0.04 -10.87
N PRO A 71 -15.69 0.16 -12.05
CA PRO A 71 -15.50 1.39 -12.81
C PRO A 71 -16.08 2.57 -12.03
N ASN A 72 -15.41 3.72 -12.09
CA ASN A 72 -16.07 4.96 -11.71
C ASN A 72 -17.00 5.43 -12.84
N THR A 73 -18.05 6.16 -12.49
CA THR A 73 -18.91 6.83 -13.47
C THR A 73 -18.27 8.16 -13.88
N SER A 74 -18.67 8.72 -15.02
CA SER A 74 -18.22 10.06 -15.46
C SER A 74 -18.49 11.15 -14.40
N SER A 75 -19.58 11.01 -13.63
CA SER A 75 -19.90 11.85 -12.48
C SER A 75 -18.92 11.69 -11.29
N GLY A 76 -18.20 10.57 -11.24
CA GLY A 76 -17.12 10.27 -10.30
C GLY A 76 -15.77 10.87 -10.70
N ARG A 77 -15.63 11.52 -11.87
CA ARG A 77 -14.43 12.32 -12.14
C ARG A 77 -14.31 13.43 -11.09
N VAL A 78 -13.15 13.48 -10.46
CA VAL A 78 -12.79 14.45 -9.44
C VAL A 78 -11.43 15.02 -9.80
N GLU A 79 -11.35 16.34 -9.87
CA GLU A 79 -10.09 17.05 -10.09
C GLU A 79 -9.08 16.74 -8.99
N HIS A 80 -7.80 16.66 -9.35
CA HIS A 80 -6.71 16.31 -8.41
C HIS A 80 -6.74 17.18 -7.15
N THR A 81 -6.87 18.50 -7.33
CA THR A 81 -6.93 19.46 -6.21
C THR A 81 -8.12 19.23 -5.29
N THR A 82 -9.24 18.76 -5.83
CA THR A 82 -10.45 18.45 -5.05
C THR A 82 -10.28 17.15 -4.27
N MET A 83 -9.72 16.11 -4.90
CA MET A 83 -9.37 14.87 -4.21
C MET A 83 -8.41 15.14 -3.05
N HIS A 84 -7.38 15.96 -3.29
CA HIS A 84 -6.39 16.34 -2.29
C HIS A 84 -7.06 17.01 -1.07
N ARG A 85 -7.91 18.03 -1.28
CA ARG A 85 -8.63 18.70 -0.18
C ARG A 85 -9.58 17.77 0.57
N VAL A 86 -10.25 16.86 -0.13
CA VAL A 86 -11.11 15.85 0.51
C VAL A 86 -10.29 14.91 1.41
N LEU A 87 -9.16 14.41 0.92
CA LEU A 87 -8.28 13.53 1.68
C LEU A 87 -7.52 14.25 2.81
N ASP A 88 -7.37 15.57 2.71
CA ASP A 88 -6.77 16.41 3.75
C ASP A 88 -7.77 16.82 4.85
N SER A 89 -9.08 16.75 4.56
CA SER A 89 -10.11 17.13 5.53
C SER A 89 -10.09 16.28 6.81
N ILE A 90 -10.31 16.90 7.96
CA ILE A 90 -10.41 16.19 9.24
C ILE A 90 -11.75 15.45 9.25
N ARG A 91 -11.75 14.16 9.62
CA ARG A 91 -12.97 13.33 9.77
C ARG A 91 -13.91 13.29 8.55
N LEU A 92 -13.37 13.47 7.33
CA LEU A 92 -14.16 13.53 6.10
C LEU A 92 -15.19 14.67 6.10
N GLU A 93 -14.83 15.81 6.68
CA GLU A 93 -15.64 17.03 6.67
C GLU A 93 -14.91 18.14 5.90
N PRO A 94 -14.99 18.18 4.55
CA PRO A 94 -14.42 19.27 3.78
C PRO A 94 -15.02 20.61 4.16
N GLU A 95 -14.19 21.65 4.23
CA GLU A 95 -14.62 23.02 4.52
C GLU A 95 -15.46 23.60 3.37
N ILE A 96 -15.08 23.29 2.13
CA ILE A 96 -15.73 23.81 0.92
C ILE A 96 -16.98 22.97 0.61
N LEU A 97 -18.13 23.63 0.44
CA LEU A 97 -19.41 22.96 0.15
C LEU A 97 -19.39 22.12 -1.13
N ALA A 98 -18.71 22.59 -2.19
CA ALA A 98 -18.55 21.83 -3.43
C ALA A 98 -17.79 20.51 -3.19
N ASP A 99 -16.75 20.54 -2.36
CA ASP A 99 -15.98 19.35 -1.99
C ASP A 99 -16.82 18.38 -1.17
N ARG A 100 -17.76 18.85 -0.32
CA ARG A 100 -18.74 17.97 0.37
C ARG A 100 -19.66 17.24 -0.61
N SER A 101 -20.10 17.92 -1.66
CA SER A 101 -20.89 17.28 -2.72
C SER A 101 -20.08 16.19 -3.43
N LYS A 102 -18.82 16.50 -3.75
CA LYS A 102 -17.91 15.54 -4.39
C LYS A 102 -17.58 14.36 -3.48
N LEU A 103 -17.30 14.59 -2.20
CA LEU A 103 -17.11 13.51 -1.23
C LEU A 103 -18.33 12.57 -1.17
N ARG A 104 -19.55 13.11 -1.12
CA ARG A 104 -20.77 12.26 -1.15
C ARG A 104 -20.86 11.42 -2.43
N GLN A 105 -20.46 11.97 -3.58
CA GLN A 105 -20.40 11.21 -4.84
C GLN A 105 -19.37 10.08 -4.79
N LEU A 106 -18.17 10.36 -4.26
CA LEU A 106 -17.10 9.37 -4.08
C LEU A 106 -17.52 8.25 -3.12
N MET A 107 -18.14 8.60 -1.99
CA MET A 107 -18.69 7.61 -1.04
C MET A 107 -19.76 6.75 -1.69
N LYS A 108 -20.72 7.35 -2.42
CA LYS A 108 -21.76 6.62 -3.13
C LYS A 108 -21.19 5.67 -4.19
N ALA A 109 -20.11 6.05 -4.88
CA ALA A 109 -19.42 5.17 -5.83
C ALA A 109 -18.80 3.96 -5.11
N ASN A 110 -18.15 4.16 -3.97
CA ASN A 110 -17.66 3.06 -3.13
C ASN A 110 -18.80 2.19 -2.60
N ASP A 111 -19.91 2.75 -2.12
CA ASP A 111 -21.05 1.98 -1.60
C ASP A 111 -21.69 1.14 -2.72
N ALA A 112 -21.83 1.69 -3.93
CA ALA A 112 -22.27 0.93 -5.09
C ALA A 112 -21.31 -0.23 -5.42
N ALA A 113 -20.00 0.00 -5.33
CA ALA A 113 -18.98 -1.04 -5.51
C ALA A 113 -19.05 -2.11 -4.41
N ILE A 114 -19.20 -1.75 -3.14
CA ILE A 114 -19.40 -2.70 -2.03
C ILE A 114 -20.63 -3.55 -2.29
N THR A 115 -21.74 -2.94 -2.70
CA THR A 115 -22.97 -3.68 -3.07
C THR A 115 -22.72 -4.68 -4.21
N ALA A 116 -22.03 -4.27 -5.26
CA ALA A 116 -21.69 -5.13 -6.38
C ALA A 116 -20.76 -6.28 -5.97
N TRP A 117 -19.78 -6.00 -5.11
CA TRP A 117 -18.85 -6.99 -4.57
C TRP A 117 -19.55 -8.01 -3.68
N LYS A 118 -20.41 -7.58 -2.74
CA LYS A 118 -21.20 -8.49 -1.88
C LYS A 118 -22.09 -9.45 -2.69
N LYS A 119 -22.53 -9.06 -3.89
CA LYS A 119 -23.32 -9.91 -4.79
C LYS A 119 -22.49 -11.00 -5.47
N ARG A 120 -21.17 -10.85 -5.56
CA ARG A 120 -20.24 -11.87 -6.11
C ARG A 120 -19.94 -12.96 -5.09
N ALA A 121 -19.93 -12.61 -3.80
CA ALA A 121 -19.73 -13.57 -2.73
C ALA A 121 -20.90 -14.55 -2.62
N ALA A 122 -20.55 -15.83 -2.41
CA ALA A 122 -21.52 -16.86 -2.07
C ALA A 122 -22.28 -16.48 -0.77
N PRO A 123 -23.56 -16.87 -0.63
CA PRO A 123 -24.41 -16.43 0.47
C PRO A 123 -23.80 -16.63 1.86
N GLU A 124 -23.13 -17.77 2.08
CA GLU A 124 -22.49 -18.13 3.34
C GLU A 124 -21.20 -17.35 3.66
N HIS A 125 -20.59 -16.73 2.64
CA HIS A 125 -19.39 -15.89 2.76
C HIS A 125 -19.70 -14.40 2.66
N ARG A 126 -20.99 -14.02 2.60
CA ARG A 126 -21.39 -12.63 2.43
C ARG A 126 -21.23 -11.85 3.75
N PRO A 127 -20.58 -10.68 3.74
CA PRO A 127 -20.47 -9.84 4.93
C PRO A 127 -21.85 -9.41 5.43
N PRO A 128 -22.08 -9.41 6.75
CA PRO A 128 -23.37 -9.08 7.34
C PRO A 128 -23.73 -7.60 7.15
N GLY A 129 -25.03 -7.32 7.26
CA GLY A 129 -25.59 -5.97 7.31
C GLY A 129 -25.55 -5.19 5.99
N GLU A 130 -26.16 -4.01 6.03
CA GLU A 130 -25.97 -2.98 5.01
C GLU A 130 -24.58 -2.33 5.18
N HIS A 131 -24.33 -1.25 4.44
CA HIS A 131 -23.07 -0.47 4.49
C HIS A 131 -23.32 1.00 4.13
N SER A 132 -24.59 1.41 4.15
CA SER A 132 -25.05 2.73 3.72
C SER A 132 -24.75 3.79 4.79
N SER A 133 -24.67 3.38 6.06
CA SER A 133 -24.23 4.23 7.16
C SER A 133 -22.78 3.96 7.60
N GLN A 134 -22.21 4.91 8.35
CA GLN A 134 -20.87 4.78 8.93
C GLN A 134 -20.76 3.63 9.94
N GLN A 135 -21.79 3.43 10.77
CA GLN A 135 -21.78 2.36 11.78
C GLN A 135 -21.84 0.98 11.13
N GLU A 136 -22.67 0.80 10.10
CA GLU A 136 -22.76 -0.45 9.35
C GLU A 136 -21.45 -0.76 8.60
N PHE A 137 -20.83 0.26 7.98
CA PHE A 137 -19.52 0.10 7.36
C PHE A 137 -18.47 -0.38 8.38
N ILE A 138 -18.45 0.19 9.58
CA ILE A 138 -17.55 -0.24 10.67
C ILE A 138 -17.85 -1.68 11.11
N MET A 139 -19.12 -2.08 11.23
CA MET A 139 -19.49 -3.46 11.58
C MET A 139 -19.03 -4.45 10.52
N MET A 140 -19.25 -4.13 9.25
CA MET A 140 -18.76 -4.91 8.12
C MET A 140 -17.23 -5.02 8.15
N PHE A 141 -16.53 -3.91 8.36
CA PHE A 141 -15.07 -3.89 8.44
C PHE A 141 -14.54 -4.77 9.59
N LYS A 142 -15.14 -4.69 10.79
CA LYS A 142 -14.79 -5.56 11.92
C LYS A 142 -14.97 -7.04 11.62
N TRP A 143 -16.02 -7.39 10.86
CA TRP A 143 -16.24 -8.77 10.42
C TRP A 143 -15.21 -9.22 9.38
N LEU A 144 -14.80 -8.31 8.48
CA LEU A 144 -13.76 -8.55 7.48
C LEU A 144 -12.34 -8.65 8.07
N LEU A 145 -12.06 -8.04 9.23
CA LEU A 145 -10.77 -8.22 9.91
C LEU A 145 -10.47 -9.69 10.24
N ALA A 146 -11.49 -10.52 10.43
CA ALA A 146 -11.33 -11.96 10.62
C ALA A 146 -11.17 -12.75 9.30
N ARG A 147 -11.37 -12.09 8.15
CA ARG A 147 -11.35 -12.64 6.78
C ARG A 147 -10.56 -11.70 5.87
N ARG A 148 -9.26 -11.61 6.14
CA ARG A 148 -8.38 -10.60 5.53
C ARG A 148 -8.27 -10.75 4.01
N ASP A 149 -8.35 -11.96 3.50
CA ASP A 149 -8.50 -12.26 2.07
C ASP A 149 -9.65 -11.47 1.44
N GLN A 150 -10.84 -11.50 2.05
CA GLN A 150 -12.00 -10.75 1.59
C GLN A 150 -11.85 -9.24 1.79
N LEU A 151 -11.15 -8.82 2.85
CA LEU A 151 -10.83 -7.42 3.07
C LEU A 151 -9.91 -6.87 1.97
N HIS A 152 -8.87 -7.62 1.62
CA HIS A 152 -7.96 -7.29 0.51
C HIS A 152 -8.72 -7.24 -0.81
N GLU A 153 -9.56 -8.25 -1.07
CA GLU A 153 -10.40 -8.31 -2.27
C GLU A 153 -11.32 -7.09 -2.39
N LEU A 154 -11.98 -6.70 -1.29
CA LEU A 154 -12.83 -5.53 -1.26
C LEU A 154 -12.05 -4.27 -1.65
N PHE A 155 -10.92 -3.99 -0.98
CA PHE A 155 -10.13 -2.77 -1.26
C PHE A 155 -9.48 -2.78 -2.65
N ALA A 156 -9.11 -3.95 -3.16
CA ALA A 156 -8.69 -4.11 -4.54
C ALA A 156 -9.82 -3.82 -5.52
N PHE A 157 -11.08 -4.11 -5.17
CA PHE A 157 -12.23 -3.86 -6.03
C PHE A 157 -12.74 -2.41 -6.02
N LEU A 158 -12.54 -1.67 -4.91
CA LEU A 158 -13.06 -0.31 -4.77
C LEU A 158 -12.46 0.67 -5.81
N PRO A 159 -13.25 1.65 -6.30
CA PRO A 159 -12.74 2.70 -7.17
C PRO A 159 -11.91 3.72 -6.38
N TYR A 160 -12.33 4.08 -5.16
CA TYR A 160 -11.63 5.05 -4.30
C TYR A 160 -11.23 4.41 -2.95
N PRO A 161 -10.26 3.48 -2.95
CA PRO A 161 -9.86 2.77 -1.73
C PRO A 161 -9.34 3.72 -0.64
N GLU A 162 -8.71 4.84 -0.99
CA GLU A 162 -8.21 5.84 -0.04
C GLU A 162 -9.35 6.50 0.75
N ILE A 163 -10.49 6.76 0.08
CA ILE A 163 -11.69 7.32 0.73
C ILE A 163 -12.32 6.30 1.67
N ALA A 164 -12.35 5.02 1.28
CA ALA A 164 -12.85 3.96 2.15
C ALA A 164 -11.94 3.76 3.38
N ALA A 165 -10.62 3.80 3.20
CA ALA A 165 -9.67 3.71 4.32
C ALA A 165 -9.80 4.90 5.27
N LYS A 166 -9.96 6.12 4.75
CA LYS A 166 -10.20 7.32 5.57
C LYS A 166 -11.51 7.28 6.35
N ARG A 167 -12.51 6.48 5.93
CA ARG A 167 -13.73 6.21 6.71
C ARG A 167 -13.47 5.27 7.89
N VAL A 168 -12.42 4.45 7.86
CA VAL A 168 -12.14 3.49 8.93
C VAL A 168 -11.60 4.24 10.15
N PRO A 169 -12.15 4.01 11.36
CA PRO A 169 -11.55 4.52 12.60
C PRO A 169 -10.08 4.10 12.71
N MET A 170 -9.21 5.03 13.11
CA MET A 170 -7.76 4.80 13.15
C MET A 170 -7.40 3.53 13.92
N GLU A 171 -8.02 3.30 15.08
CA GLU A 171 -7.84 2.10 15.90
C GLU A 171 -8.05 0.79 15.14
N LEU A 172 -9.06 0.73 14.26
CA LEU A 172 -9.34 -0.45 13.44
C LEU A 172 -8.35 -0.59 12.28
N LEU A 173 -7.90 0.53 11.71
CA LEU A 173 -6.89 0.55 10.67
C LEU A 173 -5.52 0.08 11.21
N LEU A 174 -5.12 0.56 12.40
CA LEU A 174 -3.90 0.12 13.08
C LEU A 174 -3.99 -1.35 13.48
N ARG A 175 -5.16 -1.80 13.95
CA ARG A 175 -5.39 -3.22 14.21
C ARG A 175 -5.24 -4.05 12.94
N TRP A 176 -5.79 -3.60 11.81
CA TRP A 176 -5.58 -4.26 10.52
C TRP A 176 -4.10 -4.35 10.20
N GLY A 177 -3.38 -3.24 10.20
CA GLY A 177 -1.95 -3.18 9.91
C GLY A 177 -1.10 -4.09 10.81
N SER A 178 -1.44 -4.20 12.10
CA SER A 178 -0.77 -5.12 13.02
C SER A 178 -0.94 -6.59 12.66
N LEU A 179 -2.09 -6.96 12.09
CA LEU A 179 -2.37 -8.30 11.60
C LEU A 179 -1.60 -8.56 10.30
N GLU A 180 -1.55 -7.59 9.38
CA GLU A 180 -0.78 -7.70 8.14
C GLU A 180 0.72 -7.84 8.39
N ALA A 181 1.28 -7.06 9.32
CA ALA A 181 2.68 -7.18 9.72
C ALA A 181 2.98 -8.57 10.30
N TYR A 182 2.08 -9.09 11.14
CA TYR A 182 2.22 -10.43 11.71
C TYR A 182 2.20 -11.52 10.63
N ASP A 183 1.29 -11.43 9.66
CA ASP A 183 1.22 -12.40 8.56
C ASP A 183 2.46 -12.37 7.69
N MET A 184 2.96 -11.17 7.38
CA MET A 184 4.21 -11.02 6.64
C MET A 184 5.37 -11.68 7.40
N GLN A 185 5.47 -11.45 8.71
CA GLN A 185 6.54 -12.02 9.54
C GLN A 185 6.45 -13.55 9.62
N VAL A 186 5.27 -14.10 9.90
CA VAL A 186 5.03 -15.55 9.95
C VAL A 186 5.24 -16.19 8.59
N GLY A 187 4.77 -15.56 7.51
CA GLY A 187 4.97 -16.01 6.14
C GLY A 187 6.44 -16.06 5.77
N THR A 188 7.21 -15.04 6.13
CA THR A 188 8.67 -14.99 5.93
C THR A 188 9.37 -16.14 6.65
N LEU A 189 9.00 -16.42 7.91
CA LEU A 189 9.58 -17.51 8.68
C LEU A 189 9.26 -18.89 8.06
N ARG A 190 8.03 -19.08 7.57
CA ARG A 190 7.62 -20.31 6.84
C ARG A 190 8.40 -20.46 5.54
N GLY A 191 8.54 -19.39 4.76
CA GLY A 191 9.32 -19.40 3.53
C GLY A 191 10.78 -19.81 3.74
N LEU A 192 11.41 -19.38 4.85
CA LEU A 192 12.76 -19.80 5.21
C LEU A 192 12.85 -21.24 5.73
N GLU A 193 11.78 -21.80 6.28
CA GLU A 193 11.71 -23.23 6.62
C GLU A 193 11.72 -24.09 5.34
N ASP A 194 11.00 -23.63 4.31
CA ASP A 194 10.88 -24.32 3.02
C ASP A 194 12.06 -24.04 2.06
N ASP A 195 12.86 -22.99 2.29
CA ASP A 195 13.99 -22.63 1.42
C ASP A 195 15.10 -23.69 1.46
N ASP A 196 15.39 -24.31 0.31
CA ASP A 196 16.46 -25.31 0.14
C ASP A 196 17.87 -24.75 0.42
N LYS A 197 18.07 -23.43 0.29
CA LYS A 197 19.35 -22.77 0.58
C LYS A 197 19.54 -22.48 2.07
N ALA A 198 18.49 -22.57 2.88
CA ALA A 198 18.59 -22.35 4.31
C ALA A 198 19.25 -23.54 5.01
N THR A 199 20.17 -23.26 5.94
CA THR A 199 20.84 -24.31 6.71
C THR A 199 19.87 -25.01 7.65
N ARG A 200 20.20 -26.24 8.07
CA ARG A 200 19.39 -26.98 9.06
C ARG A 200 19.17 -26.17 10.35
N SER A 201 20.21 -25.48 10.83
CA SER A 201 20.14 -24.61 12.02
C SER A 201 19.16 -23.45 11.83
N THR A 202 19.17 -22.83 10.65
CA THR A 202 18.21 -21.78 10.27
C THR A 202 16.78 -22.32 10.31
N LYS A 203 16.52 -23.46 9.67
CA LYS A 203 15.19 -24.08 9.63
C LYS A 203 14.68 -24.47 11.02
N GLU A 204 15.55 -25.06 11.85
CA GLU A 204 15.21 -25.42 13.24
C GLU A 204 14.91 -24.18 14.10
N PHE A 205 15.65 -23.08 13.90
CA PHE A 205 15.36 -21.81 14.55
C PHE A 205 14.01 -21.23 14.11
N CYS A 206 13.73 -21.18 12.81
CA CYS A 206 12.44 -20.72 12.27
C CYS A 206 11.27 -21.54 12.82
N ARG A 207 11.36 -22.88 12.81
CA ARG A 207 10.33 -23.78 13.34
C ARG A 207 10.05 -23.52 14.82
N THR A 208 11.10 -23.39 15.63
CA THR A 208 10.97 -23.12 17.06
C THR A 208 10.31 -21.76 17.32
N TRP A 209 10.67 -20.76 16.51
CA TRP A 209 10.06 -19.44 16.61
C TRP A 209 8.60 -19.44 16.16
N LEU A 210 8.28 -20.08 15.04
CA LEU A 210 6.92 -20.26 14.55
C LEU A 210 6.01 -20.93 15.59
N ALA A 211 6.50 -21.97 16.27
CA ALA A 211 5.76 -22.61 17.35
C ALA A 211 5.43 -21.62 18.50
N ALA A 212 6.39 -20.75 18.85
CA ALA A 212 6.18 -19.71 19.86
C ALA A 212 5.23 -18.59 19.39
N CYS A 213 5.18 -18.30 18.09
CA CYS A 213 4.29 -17.30 17.49
C CYS A 213 2.86 -17.80 17.27
N MET A 214 2.59 -19.10 17.32
CA MET A 214 1.26 -19.65 17.04
C MET A 214 0.58 -20.24 18.29
N THR A 215 1.09 -19.91 19.48
CA THR A 215 0.59 -20.50 20.73
C THR A 215 -0.87 -20.13 21.00
N ASP A 216 -1.25 -18.89 20.68
CA ASP A 216 -2.58 -18.33 20.99
C ASP A 216 -3.34 -17.86 19.72
N GLY A 217 -3.08 -18.49 18.57
CA GLY A 217 -3.84 -18.28 17.33
C GLY A 217 -3.70 -16.89 16.69
N GLY A 218 -2.55 -16.22 16.84
CA GLY A 218 -2.32 -14.87 16.34
C GLY A 218 -2.76 -13.77 17.31
N SER A 219 -2.72 -14.07 18.61
CA SER A 219 -3.01 -13.12 19.69
C SER A 219 -2.07 -11.91 19.70
N GLN A 220 -2.31 -10.93 20.59
CA GLN A 220 -1.36 -9.82 20.77
C GLN A 220 0.03 -10.30 21.20
N ARG A 221 0.11 -11.35 22.02
CA ARG A 221 1.38 -11.95 22.45
C ARG A 221 2.12 -12.54 21.26
N ASP A 222 1.41 -13.29 20.43
CA ASP A 222 1.94 -13.90 19.21
C ASP A 222 2.50 -12.85 18.26
N ARG A 223 1.78 -11.74 18.07
CA ARG A 223 2.24 -10.59 17.29
C ARG A 223 3.52 -9.95 17.85
N VAL A 224 3.58 -9.78 19.17
CA VAL A 224 4.79 -9.27 19.84
C VAL A 224 5.97 -10.22 19.64
N MET A 225 5.74 -11.54 19.71
CA MET A 225 6.77 -12.56 19.49
C MET A 225 7.27 -12.58 18.04
N ALA A 226 6.38 -12.42 17.06
CA ALA A 226 6.73 -12.41 15.64
C ALA A 226 7.59 -11.19 15.25
N ARG A 227 7.39 -10.04 15.90
CA ARG A 227 8.14 -8.80 15.63
C ARG A 227 9.44 -8.64 16.43
N ASP A 228 9.86 -9.63 17.21
CA ASP A 228 11.02 -9.53 18.09
C ASP A 228 12.32 -9.23 17.32
N ALA A 229 12.85 -8.02 17.50
CA ALA A 229 14.03 -7.53 16.78
C ALA A 229 15.31 -8.33 17.10
N GLN A 230 15.45 -8.87 18.32
CA GLN A 230 16.63 -9.69 18.65
C GLN A 230 16.59 -11.04 17.95
N ARG A 231 15.40 -11.62 17.79
CA ARG A 231 15.22 -12.85 17.03
C ARG A 231 15.46 -12.65 15.54
N TRP A 232 14.99 -11.53 14.96
CA TRP A 232 15.30 -11.15 13.57
C TRP A 232 16.80 -10.95 13.37
N LYS A 233 17.47 -10.24 14.28
CA LYS A 233 18.93 -10.07 14.26
C LYS A 233 19.68 -11.40 14.34
N ARG A 234 19.23 -12.32 15.19
CA ARG A 234 19.82 -13.67 15.30
C ARG A 234 19.62 -14.47 14.01
N LEU A 235 18.44 -14.38 13.40
CA LEU A 235 18.15 -15.05 12.13
C LEU A 235 19.08 -14.56 11.00
N ALA A 236 19.29 -13.25 10.88
CA ALA A 236 20.24 -12.67 9.93
C ALA A 236 21.69 -13.16 10.16
N GLY A 237 22.07 -13.42 11.42
CA GLY A 237 23.36 -14.03 11.76
C GLY A 237 23.47 -15.50 11.36
N LEU A 238 22.36 -16.25 11.35
CA LEU A 238 22.31 -17.66 10.95
C LEU A 238 22.20 -17.83 9.42
N HIS A 239 21.55 -16.89 8.74
CA HIS A 239 21.35 -16.92 7.31
C HIS A 239 21.48 -15.50 6.75
N ARG A 240 22.61 -15.19 6.11
CA ARG A 240 22.92 -13.83 5.63
C ARG A 240 21.88 -13.28 4.64
N ALA A 241 21.22 -14.14 3.88
CA ALA A 241 20.17 -13.74 2.94
C ALA A 241 18.78 -13.62 3.59
N ALA A 242 18.66 -13.85 4.91
CA ALA A 242 17.40 -13.70 5.60
C ALA A 242 16.99 -12.22 5.58
N PRO A 243 15.76 -11.90 5.15
CA PRO A 243 15.25 -10.54 5.23
C PRO A 243 14.99 -10.15 6.69
N ASP A 244 14.97 -8.85 6.95
CA ASP A 244 14.62 -8.30 8.26
C ASP A 244 13.13 -7.95 8.31
N GLY A 245 12.34 -8.80 8.95
CA GLY A 245 10.91 -8.56 9.17
C GLY A 245 10.61 -7.73 10.42
N SER A 246 11.62 -7.22 11.13
CA SER A 246 11.43 -6.42 12.33
C SER A 246 10.97 -5.00 12.01
N GLN A 247 10.29 -4.38 12.97
CA GLN A 247 9.96 -2.96 12.91
C GLN A 247 11.26 -2.14 13.04
N PRO A 248 11.59 -1.26 12.09
CA PRO A 248 12.84 -0.51 12.14
C PRO A 248 12.93 0.39 13.38
N THR A 249 14.15 0.54 13.89
CA THR A 249 14.42 1.42 15.04
C THR A 249 13.98 2.86 14.74
N GLY A 250 13.20 3.45 15.64
CA GLY A 250 12.70 4.82 15.51
C GLY A 250 11.39 4.96 14.74
N VAL A 251 10.85 3.87 14.18
CA VAL A 251 9.50 3.86 13.59
C VAL A 251 8.50 3.54 14.68
N GLY A 252 7.53 4.43 14.92
CA GLY A 252 6.45 4.18 15.87
C GLY A 252 5.50 3.06 15.40
N ASP A 253 4.83 2.40 16.35
CA ASP A 253 3.88 1.29 16.06
C ASP A 253 2.80 1.72 15.06
N ASP A 254 2.27 2.94 15.19
CA ASP A 254 1.22 3.45 14.32
C ASP A 254 1.68 3.56 12.86
N CYS A 255 2.84 4.18 12.62
CA CYS A 255 3.44 4.27 11.29
C CYS A 255 3.78 2.89 10.72
N TRP A 256 4.30 1.98 11.55
CA TRP A 256 4.61 0.61 11.13
C TRP A 256 3.37 -0.16 10.68
N PHE A 257 2.27 -0.05 11.43
CA PHE A 257 1.02 -0.71 11.06
C PHE A 257 0.37 -0.05 9.84
N LEU A 258 0.36 1.28 9.76
CA LEU A 258 -0.15 1.99 8.58
C LEU A 258 0.57 1.57 7.31
N LEU A 259 1.90 1.49 7.36
CA LEU A 259 2.73 1.05 6.24
C LEU A 259 2.27 -0.30 5.65
N HIS A 260 1.87 -1.23 6.51
CA HIS A 260 1.37 -2.55 6.08
C HIS A 260 -0.07 -2.53 5.51
N THR A 261 -0.80 -1.42 5.69
CA THR A 261 -2.13 -1.24 5.08
C THR A 261 -2.06 -0.54 3.72
N LEU A 262 -1.05 0.32 3.50
CA LEU A 262 -0.97 1.20 2.31
C LEU A 262 -1.07 0.45 0.99
N GLN A 263 -0.49 -0.75 0.90
CA GLN A 263 -0.55 -1.58 -0.30
C GLN A 263 -1.97 -1.95 -0.76
N PHE A 264 -2.91 -2.03 0.18
CA PHE A 264 -4.28 -2.41 -0.09
C PHE A 264 -5.14 -1.17 -0.34
N VAL A 265 -4.85 -0.08 0.36
CA VAL A 265 -5.72 1.10 0.41
C VAL A 265 -5.32 2.23 -0.54
N VAL A 266 -4.10 2.20 -1.07
CA VAL A 266 -3.63 3.21 -2.03
C VAL A 266 -3.78 2.68 -3.44
N TRP A 267 -4.64 3.34 -4.24
CA TRP A 267 -4.97 2.87 -5.59
C TRP A 267 -3.73 2.72 -6.47
N VAL A 268 -2.79 3.66 -6.33
CA VAL A 268 -1.59 3.74 -7.17
C VAL A 268 -0.46 2.84 -6.71
N TRP A 269 -0.57 2.20 -5.54
CA TRP A 269 0.51 1.42 -4.94
C TRP A 269 1.18 0.43 -5.90
N PRO A 270 0.44 -0.42 -6.66
CA PRO A 270 1.06 -1.38 -7.57
C PRO A 270 1.90 -0.74 -8.68
N ALA A 271 1.65 0.53 -9.00
CA ALA A 271 2.41 1.27 -10.00
C ALA A 271 3.63 2.01 -9.44
N THR A 272 3.78 2.09 -8.12
CA THR A 272 4.96 2.66 -7.46
C THR A 272 6.12 1.66 -7.42
N PRO A 273 7.37 2.11 -7.27
CA PRO A 273 8.51 1.22 -7.01
C PRO A 273 8.31 0.32 -5.78
N TRP A 274 7.58 0.81 -4.78
CA TRP A 274 7.29 0.09 -3.54
C TRP A 274 6.35 -1.09 -3.77
N GLY A 275 5.37 -0.93 -4.66
CA GLY A 275 4.43 -1.99 -5.03
C GLY A 275 5.05 -3.15 -5.80
N GLN A 276 6.29 -3.00 -6.28
CA GLN A 276 7.05 -4.05 -6.98
C GLN A 276 8.03 -4.79 -6.06
N THR A 277 8.07 -4.41 -4.79
CA THR A 277 9.06 -4.90 -3.84
C THR A 277 8.39 -5.76 -2.76
N ALA A 278 9.11 -6.77 -2.28
CA ALA A 278 8.56 -7.73 -1.31
C ALA A 278 8.15 -7.03 0.00
N MET A 279 7.03 -7.47 0.57
CA MET A 279 6.45 -6.91 1.79
C MET A 279 7.40 -6.90 3.00
N VAL A 280 8.29 -7.88 3.07
CA VAL A 280 9.29 -7.95 4.15
C VAL A 280 10.28 -6.78 4.10
N GLN A 281 10.42 -6.10 2.97
CA GLN A 281 11.33 -4.95 2.82
C GLN A 281 10.65 -3.60 3.11
N LEU A 282 9.38 -3.58 3.54
CA LEU A 282 8.68 -2.34 3.87
C LEU A 282 9.43 -1.50 4.91
N GLY A 283 10.06 -2.13 5.90
CA GLY A 283 10.86 -1.40 6.90
C GLY A 283 12.02 -0.62 6.29
N SER A 284 12.72 -1.22 5.34
CA SER A 284 13.78 -0.55 4.58
C SER A 284 13.23 0.58 3.73
N MET A 285 12.06 0.40 3.09
CA MET A 285 11.43 1.46 2.30
C MET A 285 11.03 2.67 3.15
N TYR A 286 10.49 2.46 4.36
CA TYR A 286 10.13 3.55 5.24
C TYR A 286 11.33 4.46 5.53
N SER A 287 12.51 3.86 5.69
CA SER A 287 13.75 4.60 5.95
C SER A 287 14.29 5.26 4.67
N ALA A 288 14.17 4.60 3.53
CA ALA A 288 14.73 5.05 2.25
C ALA A 288 13.89 6.13 1.56
N TYR A 289 12.56 6.16 1.74
CA TYR A 289 11.65 7.02 0.97
C TYR A 289 10.91 8.03 1.86
N PRO A 290 11.34 9.31 1.88
CA PRO A 290 10.71 10.35 2.70
C PRO A 290 9.22 10.55 2.44
N ALA A 291 8.76 10.39 1.19
CA ALA A 291 7.35 10.52 0.83
C ALA A 291 6.47 9.47 1.53
N LEU A 292 6.97 8.23 1.65
CA LEU A 292 6.27 7.14 2.32
C LEU A 292 6.22 7.36 3.83
N ARG A 293 7.35 7.78 4.42
CA ARG A 293 7.46 8.15 5.84
C ARG A 293 6.49 9.28 6.19
N GLN A 294 6.55 10.39 5.46
CA GLN A 294 5.71 11.56 5.69
C GLN A 294 4.22 11.21 5.54
N ALA A 295 3.85 10.36 4.59
CA ALA A 295 2.47 9.91 4.45
C ALA A 295 2.00 9.10 5.67
N CYS A 296 2.83 8.19 6.19
CA CYS A 296 2.48 7.44 7.39
C CYS A 296 2.34 8.35 8.62
N GLU A 297 3.27 9.29 8.81
CA GLU A 297 3.26 10.26 9.92
C GLU A 297 2.01 11.17 9.86
N GLU A 298 1.71 11.76 8.71
CA GLU A 298 0.53 12.62 8.52
C GLU A 298 -0.80 11.87 8.70
N ILE A 299 -0.85 10.60 8.27
CA ILE A 299 -2.02 9.76 8.50
C ILE A 299 -2.15 9.42 9.99
N ALA A 300 -1.07 8.99 10.66
CA ALA A 300 -1.09 8.62 12.07
C ALA A 300 -1.49 9.79 12.96
N GLU A 301 -0.86 10.95 12.79
CA GLU A 301 -1.03 12.11 13.66
C GLU A 301 -2.31 12.90 13.36
N HIS A 302 -2.62 13.06 12.08
CA HIS A 302 -3.67 14.00 11.63
C HIS A 302 -4.80 13.35 10.85
N GLY A 303 -4.70 12.06 10.52
CA GLY A 303 -5.67 11.38 9.65
C GLY A 303 -5.71 11.97 8.24
N LYS A 304 -4.61 12.58 7.77
CA LYS A 304 -4.52 13.25 6.46
C LYS A 304 -3.95 12.29 5.41
N TRP A 305 -4.76 11.98 4.40
CA TRP A 305 -4.42 10.97 3.38
C TRP A 305 -3.92 11.56 2.07
N ARG A 306 -3.83 12.89 1.96
CA ARG A 306 -3.54 13.61 0.71
C ARG A 306 -2.29 13.11 -0.01
N ALA A 307 -1.21 12.79 0.72
CA ALA A 307 0.07 12.38 0.14
C ALA A 307 -0.05 11.07 -0.67
N THR A 308 -1.02 10.21 -0.36
CA THR A 308 -1.18 8.90 -1.02
C THR A 308 -1.56 9.00 -2.50
N VAL A 309 -2.19 10.11 -2.93
CA VAL A 309 -2.53 10.31 -4.34
C VAL A 309 -1.38 10.91 -5.15
N ASP A 310 -0.31 11.34 -4.47
CA ASP A 310 0.88 11.95 -5.06
C ASP A 310 2.09 11.00 -5.04
N PHE A 311 1.88 9.72 -4.69
CA PHE A 311 2.94 8.73 -4.71
C PHE A 311 3.55 8.57 -6.11
N PRO A 312 4.88 8.42 -6.21
CA PRO A 312 5.59 8.41 -7.49
C PRO A 312 5.24 7.14 -8.26
N SER A 313 4.41 7.28 -9.30
CA SER A 313 3.94 6.15 -10.10
C SER A 313 4.15 6.32 -11.60
N GLY A 314 4.77 7.43 -12.03
CA GLY A 314 4.89 7.80 -13.45
C GLY A 314 3.57 8.13 -14.15
N ARG A 315 2.43 8.14 -13.45
CA ARG A 315 1.09 8.35 -14.03
C ARG A 315 0.58 9.76 -13.72
N THR A 316 -0.01 10.39 -14.72
CA THR A 316 -0.76 11.64 -14.50
C THR A 316 -2.11 11.35 -13.85
N TRP A 317 -2.68 12.35 -13.18
CA TRP A 317 -4.03 12.25 -12.61
C TRP A 317 -5.09 11.93 -13.67
N ALA A 318 -4.99 12.52 -14.86
CA ALA A 318 -5.88 12.24 -15.98
C ALA A 318 -5.81 10.75 -16.39
N ALA A 319 -4.61 10.21 -16.56
CA ALA A 319 -4.42 8.79 -16.89
C ALA A 319 -4.96 7.85 -15.79
N ARG A 320 -4.83 8.25 -14.51
CA ARG A 320 -5.49 7.53 -13.41
C ARG A 320 -7.01 7.51 -13.58
N LEU A 321 -7.64 8.65 -13.85
CA LEU A 321 -9.09 8.71 -14.04
C LEU A 321 -9.55 7.86 -15.23
N ASP A 322 -8.84 7.91 -16.36
CA ASP A 322 -9.16 7.08 -17.53
C ASP A 322 -9.04 5.57 -17.21
N THR A 323 -8.01 5.19 -16.44
CA THR A 323 -7.82 3.79 -15.97
C THR A 323 -8.97 3.36 -15.06
N MET A 324 -9.41 4.26 -14.17
CA MET A 324 -10.53 3.99 -13.26
C MET A 324 -11.86 3.86 -14.01
N GLU A 325 -12.09 4.63 -15.08
CA GLU A 325 -13.31 4.53 -15.90
C GLU A 325 -13.37 3.22 -16.66
N ALA A 326 -12.22 2.72 -17.10
CA ALA A 326 -12.08 1.40 -17.68
C ALA A 326 -12.25 0.25 -16.66
N GLY A 327 -12.40 0.57 -15.36
CA GLY A 327 -12.49 -0.44 -14.29
C GLY A 327 -11.19 -1.22 -14.11
N LEU A 328 -10.05 -0.59 -14.39
CA LEU A 328 -8.74 -1.22 -14.30
C LEU A 328 -7.98 -0.80 -13.03
N ALA A 329 -7.11 -1.68 -12.55
CA ALA A 329 -6.18 -1.36 -11.48
C ALA A 329 -4.98 -0.54 -12.01
N ALA A 330 -4.28 0.16 -11.11
CA ALA A 330 -2.97 0.70 -11.42
C ALA A 330 -2.02 -0.45 -11.78
N VAL A 331 -1.21 -0.25 -12.81
CA VAL A 331 -0.16 -1.18 -13.23
C VAL A 331 1.14 -0.39 -13.36
N HIS A 332 2.24 -0.97 -12.94
CA HIS A 332 3.56 -0.38 -13.13
C HIS A 332 3.81 -0.15 -14.62
N GLN A 333 4.19 1.08 -14.96
CA GLN A 333 4.64 1.44 -16.29
C GLN A 333 6.16 1.50 -16.21
N HIS A 334 6.78 0.64 -17.02
CA HIS A 334 8.21 0.34 -17.20
C HIS A 334 9.24 1.20 -16.46
#